data_AF-D4A6D8-F1
#
_entry.id   AF-D4A6D8-F1
#
_cell.length_a   1.000
_cell.length_b   1.000
_cell.length_c   1.000
_cell.angle_alpha   90.00
_cell.angle_beta   90.00
_cell.angle_gamma   90.00
#
_symmetry.space_group_name_H-M   'P 1'
#
loop_
_entity.id
_entity.type
_entity.pdbx_description
1 polymer ?
#
loop_
_entity_poly.entity_id
_entity_poly.type
_entity_poly.pdbx_seq_one_letter_code
_entity_poly.pdbx_strand_id
1 'polypeptide(L)'
;MDFLLLGLCLHWLLRRPSGVVLCLLGACFQMLPAAPSGCPGQCRCEGRLLYCEALNLTEAPHNLSGLLGLSLRYNSLSELRAGQFTGLMQLTWLYLDHNHICSVQGDAFQKLRRVKELTLSSNQITELANTTFRPMPNLRSVDLSYNKLQALAPDLFHGLRKLTTLHMRANAIQFVPVRIFQDCRSLKFLDIGYNQLKSLARNSFAGLFKLTELHLEHNDLIKVNFAHFPRLISLNSLCLRRNKVAIVVSSLDWVWNLEKMDLSGNEIEYMEPHVFETVPYLQSLQLDSNRLTYIEPRILNSWKSLTSITLAGNLWDCGRNVCALASWLSNFQGRYDANLQCASPEYAQGEDVLDAVYAFHLCEDGAEPTSGHLLSAAVTNRSDLAPPESSATTLVDGGEGLHDSTLEPITVAIPGGEHAENAVQIHKVVTGTMALIFSFLIVVLVLYVSWKCFPASLRQLRQCFVTQRRKQKQKQTMHQMAAMSAQEYYVDYKPNHIEGALVIINEYGSCTCHQQPARECEV
;
A
#
# COMPACT_ATOMS: atom_id res chain seq x y z
N MET A 1 46.51 34.73 -17.81
CA MET A 1 47.96 34.60 -18.08
C MET A 1 48.29 33.26 -18.77
N ASP A 2 47.39 32.74 -19.60
CA ASP A 2 47.27 31.28 -19.75
C ASP A 2 47.85 30.74 -21.08
N PHE A 3 48.10 31.63 -22.04
CA PHE A 3 48.71 31.27 -23.33
C PHE A 3 50.22 30.97 -23.24
N LEU A 4 50.93 31.50 -22.25
CA LEU A 4 52.36 31.21 -22.02
C LEU A 4 52.61 29.81 -21.42
N LEU A 5 51.65 29.29 -20.64
CA LEU A 5 51.74 27.95 -20.04
C LEU A 5 51.59 26.82 -21.08
N LEU A 6 50.76 27.01 -22.10
CA LEU A 6 50.64 26.06 -23.23
C LEU A 6 51.95 25.94 -24.03
N GLY A 7 52.63 27.07 -24.30
CA GLY A 7 53.90 27.07 -25.04
C GLY A 7 55.02 26.28 -24.35
N LEU A 8 55.14 26.43 -23.02
CA LEU A 8 56.13 25.71 -22.21
C LEU A 8 55.86 24.20 -22.12
N CYS A 9 54.58 23.79 -22.16
CA CYS A 9 54.20 22.37 -22.15
C CYS A 9 54.59 21.65 -23.45
N LEU A 10 54.36 22.26 -24.63
CA LEU A 10 54.77 21.65 -25.91
C LEU A 10 56.29 21.47 -26.01
N HIS A 11 57.08 22.42 -25.50
CA HIS A 11 58.54 22.36 -25.57
C HIS A 11 59.15 21.26 -24.68
N TRP A 12 58.42 20.81 -23.64
CA TRP A 12 58.79 19.66 -22.81
C TRP A 12 58.41 18.30 -23.41
N LEU A 13 57.34 18.25 -24.21
CA LEU A 13 56.87 17.02 -24.88
C LEU A 13 57.79 16.60 -26.04
N LEU A 14 58.46 17.54 -26.70
CA LEU A 14 59.40 17.30 -27.82
C LEU A 14 60.72 16.62 -27.41
N ARG A 15 60.96 16.34 -26.12
CA ARG A 15 62.25 15.85 -25.61
C ARG A 15 62.22 14.43 -25.01
N ARG A 16 61.12 13.68 -25.22
CA ARG A 16 60.97 12.29 -24.73
C ARG A 16 60.92 11.27 -25.87
N PRO A 17 61.38 10.02 -25.64
CA PRO A 17 61.36 8.98 -26.68
C PRO A 17 59.93 8.72 -27.16
N SER A 18 59.80 8.43 -28.45
CA SER A 18 58.54 8.39 -29.22
C SER A 18 57.42 7.53 -28.59
N GLY A 19 57.78 6.45 -27.88
CA GLY A 19 56.80 5.62 -27.17
C GLY A 19 56.05 6.34 -26.04
N VAL A 20 56.67 7.31 -25.34
CA VAL A 20 56.01 8.02 -24.23
C VAL A 20 55.01 9.06 -24.75
N VAL A 21 55.31 9.69 -25.90
CA VAL A 21 54.40 10.61 -26.57
C VAL A 21 53.18 9.84 -27.10
N LEU A 22 53.37 8.65 -27.67
CA LEU A 22 52.27 7.78 -28.10
C LEU A 22 51.35 7.38 -26.94
N CYS A 23 51.91 6.98 -25.78
CA CYS A 23 51.11 6.63 -24.60
C CYS A 23 50.32 7.82 -24.03
N LEU A 24 50.90 9.03 -24.03
CA LEU A 24 50.19 10.23 -23.57
C LEU A 24 49.09 10.67 -24.54
N LEU A 25 49.31 10.55 -25.86
CA LEU A 25 48.27 10.77 -26.86
C LEU A 25 47.15 9.72 -26.77
N GLY A 26 47.48 8.45 -26.55
CA GLY A 26 46.49 7.38 -26.32
C GLY A 26 45.66 7.60 -25.05
N ALA A 27 46.30 8.04 -23.96
CA ALA A 27 45.61 8.39 -22.71
C ALA A 27 44.71 9.63 -22.87
N CYS A 28 45.13 10.64 -23.64
CA CYS A 28 44.27 11.78 -24.00
C CYS A 28 43.07 11.35 -24.85
N PHE A 29 43.25 10.46 -25.83
CA PHE A 29 42.14 9.96 -26.66
C PHE A 29 41.08 9.18 -25.86
N GLN A 30 41.45 8.51 -24.78
CA GLN A 30 40.49 7.86 -23.86
C GLN A 30 39.81 8.83 -22.88
N MET A 31 40.27 10.08 -22.79
CA MET A 31 39.74 11.11 -21.90
C MET A 31 38.97 12.22 -22.63
N LEU A 32 38.88 12.18 -23.96
CA LEU A 32 37.88 12.97 -24.68
C LEU A 32 36.48 12.45 -24.31
N PRO A 33 35.52 13.31 -23.93
CA PRO A 33 34.13 12.89 -23.87
C PRO A 33 33.72 12.46 -25.27
N ALA A 34 33.26 11.21 -25.42
CA ALA A 34 32.73 10.73 -26.69
C ALA A 34 31.70 11.74 -27.20
N ALA A 35 31.97 12.33 -28.36
CA ALA A 35 31.03 13.24 -29.01
C ALA A 35 29.69 12.51 -29.11
N PRO A 36 28.54 13.17 -28.80
CA PRO A 36 27.26 12.50 -28.79
C PRO A 36 27.05 11.84 -30.14
N SER A 37 26.96 10.51 -30.14
CA SER A 37 26.62 9.71 -31.31
C SER A 37 25.41 10.35 -31.96
N GLY A 38 25.56 10.77 -33.22
CA GLY A 38 24.55 11.55 -33.92
C GLY A 38 23.16 10.91 -33.80
N CYS A 39 22.12 11.73 -33.66
CA CYS A 39 20.77 11.22 -33.45
C CYS A 39 20.42 10.19 -34.55
N PRO A 40 19.99 8.96 -34.20
CA PRO A 40 19.60 7.97 -35.21
C PRO A 40 18.50 8.55 -36.10
N GLY A 41 18.65 8.46 -37.42
CA GLY A 41 17.91 9.32 -38.36
C GLY A 41 16.38 9.18 -38.39
N GLN A 42 15.81 8.20 -37.70
CA GLN A 42 14.37 8.01 -37.53
C GLN A 42 13.87 8.36 -36.11
N CYS A 43 14.77 8.58 -35.16
CA CYS A 43 14.45 8.87 -33.77
C CYS A 43 14.49 10.38 -33.47
N ARG A 44 13.75 10.80 -32.44
CA ARG A 44 13.78 12.15 -31.88
C ARG A 44 14.77 12.21 -30.72
N CYS A 45 15.67 13.18 -30.72
CA CYS A 45 16.62 13.41 -29.64
C CYS A 45 16.40 14.75 -28.94
N GLU A 46 16.34 14.73 -27.61
CA GLU A 46 16.23 15.93 -26.77
C GLU A 46 17.37 15.95 -25.75
N GLY A 47 18.50 16.57 -26.12
CA GLY A 47 19.71 16.58 -25.32
C GLY A 47 20.30 15.19 -25.12
N ARG A 48 19.98 14.54 -24.00
CA ARG A 48 20.39 13.15 -23.67
C ARG A 48 19.22 12.18 -23.56
N LEU A 49 18.04 12.56 -24.03
CA LEU A 49 16.85 11.73 -24.11
C LEU A 49 16.68 11.28 -25.56
N LEU A 50 16.48 9.99 -25.79
CA LEU A 50 16.27 9.40 -27.11
C LEU A 50 14.89 8.75 -27.19
N TYR A 51 14.08 9.18 -28.15
CA TYR A 51 12.75 8.65 -28.41
C TYR A 51 12.72 8.00 -29.79
N CYS A 52 12.68 6.68 -29.81
CA CYS A 52 12.60 5.83 -31.00
C CYS A 52 11.27 5.07 -30.96
N GLU A 53 10.15 5.79 -31.06
CA GLU A 53 8.80 5.24 -30.83
C GLU A 53 8.03 5.05 -32.15
N ALA A 54 7.24 3.98 -32.27
CA ALA A 54 6.41 3.70 -33.46
C ALA A 54 7.21 3.56 -34.78
N LEU A 55 8.40 2.97 -34.73
CA LEU A 55 9.34 2.84 -35.86
C LEU A 55 9.48 1.40 -36.39
N ASN A 56 8.66 0.45 -35.91
CA ASN A 56 8.75 -0.98 -36.22
C ASN A 56 10.15 -1.59 -36.00
N LEU A 57 10.90 -1.07 -35.01
CA LEU A 57 12.25 -1.58 -34.70
C LEU A 57 12.17 -3.01 -34.16
N THR A 58 12.94 -3.92 -34.76
CA THR A 58 13.09 -5.31 -34.28
C THR A 58 14.25 -5.49 -33.30
N GLU A 59 15.20 -4.55 -33.29
CA GLU A 59 16.31 -4.48 -32.33
C GLU A 59 16.48 -3.05 -31.80
N ALA A 60 17.08 -2.90 -30.61
CA ALA A 60 17.43 -1.57 -30.09
C ALA A 60 18.61 -0.97 -30.89
N PRO A 61 18.68 0.36 -31.08
CA PRO A 61 19.80 0.98 -31.80
C PRO A 61 21.14 0.72 -31.12
N HIS A 62 22.12 0.25 -31.90
CA HIS A 62 23.45 -0.11 -31.42
C HIS A 62 24.35 1.12 -31.18
N ASN A 63 25.44 0.94 -30.43
CA ASN A 63 26.47 1.96 -30.13
C ASN A 63 26.01 3.26 -29.43
N LEU A 64 24.82 3.26 -28.82
CA LEU A 64 24.36 4.37 -27.98
C LEU A 64 25.16 4.47 -26.67
N SER A 65 25.56 5.69 -26.31
CA SER A 65 26.25 5.97 -25.04
C SER A 65 25.84 7.32 -24.44
N GLY A 66 26.02 7.49 -23.12
CA GLY A 66 25.79 8.76 -22.43
C GLY A 66 24.33 9.21 -22.25
N LEU A 67 23.35 8.49 -22.80
CA LEU A 67 21.92 8.78 -22.65
C LEU A 67 21.45 8.74 -21.19
N LEU A 68 20.52 9.64 -20.85
CA LEU A 68 19.81 9.69 -19.58
C LEU A 68 18.43 9.03 -19.67
N GLY A 69 17.87 8.91 -20.87
CA GLY A 69 16.56 8.30 -21.12
C GLY A 69 16.49 7.67 -22.51
N LEU A 70 15.81 6.54 -22.60
CA LEU A 70 15.61 5.78 -23.84
C LEU A 70 14.18 5.27 -23.90
N SER A 71 13.45 5.69 -24.94
CA SER A 71 12.14 5.17 -25.27
C SER A 71 12.19 4.37 -26.57
N LEU A 72 11.70 3.14 -26.49
CA LEU A 72 11.55 2.19 -27.61
C LEU A 72 10.10 1.66 -27.66
N ARG A 73 9.14 2.50 -27.26
CA ARG A 73 7.70 2.18 -27.23
C ARG A 73 7.12 1.90 -28.61
N TYR A 74 6.07 1.08 -28.67
CA TYR A 74 5.32 0.81 -29.91
C TYR A 74 6.22 0.29 -31.06
N ASN A 75 7.15 -0.61 -30.75
CA ASN A 75 8.03 -1.25 -31.73
C ASN A 75 7.75 -2.76 -31.80
N SER A 76 8.59 -3.50 -32.53
CA SER A 76 8.45 -4.93 -32.78
C SER A 76 9.58 -5.73 -32.12
N LEU A 77 10.11 -5.26 -30.99
CA LEU A 77 11.15 -5.99 -30.24
C LEU A 77 10.58 -7.31 -29.72
N SER A 78 11.23 -8.44 -30.04
CA SER A 78 10.77 -9.79 -29.67
C SER A 78 11.51 -10.40 -28.46
N GLU A 79 12.74 -9.98 -28.20
CA GLU A 79 13.57 -10.47 -27.09
C GLU A 79 14.51 -9.37 -26.57
N LEU A 80 14.93 -9.50 -25.31
CA LEU A 80 15.99 -8.66 -24.72
C LEU A 80 17.23 -9.52 -24.46
N ARG A 81 18.30 -9.26 -25.23
CA ARG A 81 19.55 -10.03 -25.19
C ARG A 81 20.53 -9.50 -24.14
N ALA A 82 21.39 -10.40 -23.66
CA ALA A 82 22.56 -10.08 -22.84
C ALA A 82 23.38 -8.95 -23.50
N GLY A 83 23.76 -7.95 -22.72
CA GLY A 83 24.64 -6.87 -23.16
C GLY A 83 24.03 -5.79 -24.07
N GLN A 84 22.78 -5.93 -24.53
CA GLN A 84 22.09 -5.00 -25.44
C GLN A 84 22.09 -3.54 -24.96
N PHE A 85 22.09 -3.31 -23.65
CA PHE A 85 22.09 -1.96 -23.04
C PHE A 85 23.41 -1.56 -22.36
N THR A 86 24.52 -2.29 -22.58
CA THR A 86 25.80 -2.12 -21.85
C THR A 86 26.37 -0.69 -21.90
N GLY A 87 26.22 0.02 -23.03
CA GLY A 87 26.70 1.40 -23.22
C GLY A 87 25.91 2.46 -22.44
N LEU A 88 24.71 2.12 -21.97
CA LEU A 88 23.74 3.06 -21.37
C LEU A 88 23.93 3.23 -19.86
N MET A 89 25.19 3.32 -19.39
CA MET A 89 25.51 3.39 -17.95
C MET A 89 24.96 4.64 -17.23
N GLN A 90 24.53 5.66 -17.98
CA GLN A 90 23.95 6.90 -17.44
C GLN A 90 22.41 6.89 -17.40
N LEU A 91 21.78 5.85 -17.95
CA LEU A 91 20.33 5.76 -18.13
C LEU A 91 19.57 5.83 -16.80
N THR A 92 18.49 6.61 -16.78
CA THR A 92 17.65 6.84 -15.59
C THR A 92 16.23 6.32 -15.76
N TRP A 93 15.74 6.23 -16.99
CA TRP A 93 14.48 5.59 -17.35
C TRP A 93 14.63 4.83 -18.67
N LEU A 94 13.94 3.69 -18.79
CA LEU A 94 13.93 2.82 -19.96
C LEU A 94 12.49 2.39 -20.26
N TYR A 95 11.98 2.78 -21.42
CA TYR A 95 10.60 2.47 -21.84
C TYR A 95 10.61 1.46 -22.98
N LEU A 96 10.06 0.28 -22.73
CA LEU A 96 9.98 -0.86 -23.64
C LEU A 96 8.54 -1.39 -23.77
N ASP A 97 7.55 -0.61 -23.32
CA ASP A 97 6.14 -0.98 -23.40
C ASP A 97 5.61 -1.03 -24.84
N HIS A 98 4.52 -1.76 -25.04
CA HIS A 98 3.88 -1.96 -26.35
C HIS A 98 4.86 -2.53 -27.39
N ASN A 99 5.46 -3.67 -27.07
CA ASN A 99 6.36 -4.42 -27.94
C ASN A 99 5.88 -5.89 -28.04
N HIS A 100 6.73 -6.79 -28.54
CA HIS A 100 6.43 -8.22 -28.67
C HIS A 100 7.37 -9.10 -27.83
N ILE A 101 7.96 -8.52 -26.77
CA ILE A 101 9.01 -9.15 -25.99
C ILE A 101 8.44 -10.38 -25.29
N CYS A 102 8.88 -11.57 -25.71
CA CYS A 102 8.48 -12.85 -25.11
C CYS A 102 9.54 -13.41 -24.15
N SER A 103 10.81 -13.06 -24.36
CA SER A 103 11.95 -13.53 -23.56
C SER A 103 12.86 -12.37 -23.12
N VAL A 104 13.31 -12.44 -21.86
CA VAL A 104 14.25 -11.48 -21.27
C VAL A 104 15.41 -12.28 -20.66
N GLN A 105 16.60 -12.16 -21.25
CA GLN A 105 17.78 -12.85 -20.73
C GLN A 105 18.14 -12.29 -19.34
N GLY A 106 18.58 -13.17 -18.43
CA GLY A 106 18.74 -12.86 -16.99
C GLY A 106 19.75 -11.75 -16.67
N ASP A 107 20.55 -11.31 -17.64
CA ASP A 107 21.52 -10.22 -17.57
C ASP A 107 21.29 -9.14 -18.66
N ALA A 108 20.15 -9.12 -19.35
CA ALA A 108 19.83 -8.11 -20.37
C ALA A 108 20.00 -6.66 -19.87
N PHE A 109 19.67 -6.41 -18.60
CA PHE A 109 19.78 -5.11 -17.93
C PHE A 109 21.13 -4.88 -17.21
N GLN A 110 22.18 -5.64 -17.56
CA GLN A 110 23.51 -5.46 -16.95
C GLN A 110 24.02 -4.02 -17.12
N LYS A 111 24.76 -3.53 -16.12
CA LYS A 111 25.30 -2.15 -16.02
C LYS A 111 24.29 -1.01 -15.86
N LEU A 112 22.98 -1.22 -15.95
CA LEU A 112 21.93 -0.18 -15.81
C LEU A 112 21.72 0.34 -14.36
N ARG A 113 22.80 0.52 -13.60
CA ARG A 113 22.79 0.86 -12.16
C ARG A 113 22.07 2.17 -11.82
N ARG A 114 21.89 3.09 -12.77
CA ARG A 114 21.27 4.41 -12.56
C ARG A 114 19.77 4.44 -12.87
N VAL A 115 19.22 3.37 -13.45
CA VAL A 115 17.79 3.30 -13.82
C VAL A 115 16.93 3.33 -12.55
N LYS A 116 15.90 4.17 -12.60
CA LYS A 116 14.87 4.39 -11.58
C LYS A 116 13.50 3.93 -12.06
N GLU A 117 13.27 3.90 -13.36
CA GLU A 117 11.99 3.61 -13.96
C GLU A 117 12.19 2.68 -15.16
N LEU A 118 11.50 1.55 -15.13
CA LEU A 118 11.49 0.54 -16.19
C LEU A 118 10.04 0.17 -16.46
N THR A 119 9.60 0.32 -17.71
CA THR A 119 8.35 -0.29 -18.15
C THR A 119 8.59 -1.29 -19.27
N LEU A 120 7.93 -2.44 -19.10
CA LEU A 120 7.85 -3.59 -19.99
C LEU A 120 6.38 -3.97 -20.21
N SER A 121 5.42 -3.08 -19.93
CA SER A 121 4.00 -3.40 -20.05
C SER A 121 3.55 -3.59 -21.49
N SER A 122 2.41 -4.27 -21.69
CA SER A 122 1.89 -4.59 -23.03
C SER A 122 2.93 -5.34 -23.88
N ASN A 123 3.41 -6.47 -23.35
CA ASN A 123 4.38 -7.37 -23.99
C ASN A 123 3.90 -8.84 -23.86
N GLN A 124 4.77 -9.81 -24.14
CA GLN A 124 4.43 -11.23 -24.14
C GLN A 124 5.28 -12.06 -23.15
N ILE A 125 5.87 -11.41 -22.15
CA ILE A 125 6.83 -12.03 -21.23
C ILE A 125 6.13 -13.11 -20.40
N THR A 126 6.65 -14.35 -20.45
CA THR A 126 6.09 -15.50 -19.73
C THR A 126 6.75 -15.77 -18.37
N GLU A 127 8.02 -15.42 -18.24
CA GLU A 127 8.83 -15.61 -17.03
C GLU A 127 9.92 -14.54 -16.91
N LEU A 128 10.44 -14.34 -15.69
CA LEU A 128 11.61 -13.49 -15.42
C LEU A 128 12.52 -14.18 -14.39
N ALA A 129 13.81 -14.28 -14.71
CA ALA A 129 14.80 -14.88 -13.81
C ALA A 129 15.08 -14.00 -12.58
N ASN A 130 15.45 -14.62 -11.44
CA ASN A 130 15.86 -13.93 -10.21
C ASN A 130 16.96 -12.86 -10.42
N THR A 131 17.77 -12.99 -11.47
CA THR A 131 18.87 -12.03 -11.75
C THR A 131 18.42 -10.77 -12.48
N THR A 132 17.23 -10.75 -13.10
CA THR A 132 16.77 -9.72 -14.05
C THR A 132 16.92 -8.29 -13.51
N PHE A 133 16.39 -8.01 -12.31
CA PHE A 133 16.40 -6.66 -11.73
C PHE A 133 17.60 -6.38 -10.82
N ARG A 134 18.40 -7.41 -10.48
CA ARG A 134 19.56 -7.32 -9.58
C ARG A 134 20.61 -6.27 -10.01
N PRO A 135 20.87 -5.99 -11.30
CA PRO A 135 21.77 -4.92 -11.73
C PRO A 135 21.26 -3.49 -11.48
N MET A 136 19.99 -3.31 -11.13
CA MET A 136 19.30 -2.00 -11.06
C MET A 136 18.82 -1.65 -9.63
N PRO A 137 19.71 -1.55 -8.63
CA PRO A 137 19.35 -1.31 -7.21
C PRO A 137 18.77 0.10 -6.94
N ASN A 138 18.62 0.93 -7.97
CA ASN A 138 18.04 2.27 -7.88
C ASN A 138 16.61 2.39 -8.44
N LEU A 139 16.02 1.26 -8.89
CA LEU A 139 14.62 1.21 -9.32
C LEU A 139 13.67 1.77 -8.26
N ARG A 140 12.67 2.49 -8.75
CA ARG A 140 11.58 3.17 -8.04
C ARG A 140 10.23 2.79 -8.63
N SER A 141 10.14 2.71 -9.96
CA SER A 141 8.96 2.21 -10.65
C SER A 141 9.33 1.05 -11.57
N VAL A 142 8.54 -0.02 -11.50
CA VAL A 142 8.60 -1.16 -12.41
C VAL A 142 7.17 -1.46 -12.87
N ASP A 143 6.94 -1.47 -14.17
CA ASP A 143 5.67 -1.85 -14.78
C ASP A 143 5.86 -3.09 -15.67
N LEU A 144 5.17 -4.17 -15.29
CA LEU A 144 5.10 -5.48 -15.95
C LEU A 144 3.66 -5.80 -16.37
N SER A 145 2.75 -4.82 -16.36
CA SER A 145 1.33 -5.03 -16.62
C SER A 145 1.06 -5.52 -18.04
N TYR A 146 -0.03 -6.26 -18.27
CA TYR A 146 -0.38 -6.77 -19.60
C TYR A 146 0.75 -7.60 -20.23
N ASN A 147 1.17 -8.64 -19.50
CA ASN A 147 2.13 -9.65 -19.92
C ASN A 147 1.52 -11.05 -19.73
N LYS A 148 2.35 -12.10 -19.83
CA LYS A 148 1.92 -13.51 -19.73
C LYS A 148 2.58 -14.22 -18.54
N LEU A 149 2.99 -13.48 -17.50
CA LEU A 149 3.70 -14.03 -16.34
C LEU A 149 2.80 -15.01 -15.58
N GLN A 150 3.22 -16.28 -15.49
CA GLN A 150 2.44 -17.33 -14.79
C GLN A 150 2.89 -17.54 -13.34
N ALA A 151 4.18 -17.29 -13.07
CA ALA A 151 4.79 -17.43 -11.76
C ALA A 151 5.81 -16.30 -11.53
N LEU A 152 6.07 -15.98 -10.26
CA LEU A 152 7.11 -15.04 -9.87
C LEU A 152 8.27 -15.82 -9.23
N ALA A 153 9.50 -15.58 -9.69
CA ALA A 153 10.67 -16.20 -9.10
C ALA A 153 10.91 -15.66 -7.68
N PRO A 154 11.23 -16.49 -6.65
CA PRO A 154 11.19 -16.07 -5.25
C PRO A 154 12.07 -14.88 -4.84
N ASP A 155 13.17 -14.65 -5.55
CA ASP A 155 14.13 -13.57 -5.30
C ASP A 155 14.08 -12.46 -6.40
N LEU A 156 13.05 -12.45 -7.26
CA LEU A 156 12.94 -11.52 -8.40
C LEU A 156 13.11 -10.05 -8.00
N PHE A 157 12.58 -9.64 -6.84
CA PHE A 157 12.65 -8.27 -6.33
C PHE A 157 13.70 -8.09 -5.21
N HIS A 158 14.62 -9.05 -5.04
CA HIS A 158 15.65 -9.02 -4.02
C HIS A 158 16.52 -7.75 -4.12
N GLY A 159 16.73 -7.07 -2.98
CA GLY A 159 17.56 -5.87 -2.90
C GLY A 159 16.93 -4.57 -3.46
N LEU A 160 15.70 -4.60 -4.01
CA LEU A 160 15.01 -3.42 -4.58
C LEU A 160 14.44 -2.47 -3.50
N ARG A 161 15.27 -2.05 -2.56
CA ARG A 161 14.92 -1.24 -1.37
C ARG A 161 14.38 0.15 -1.67
N LYS A 162 14.54 0.62 -2.90
CA LYS A 162 14.10 1.95 -3.39
C LYS A 162 12.83 1.88 -4.24
N LEU A 163 12.32 0.68 -4.53
CA LEU A 163 11.08 0.49 -5.29
C LEU A 163 9.92 1.13 -4.52
N THR A 164 9.12 1.95 -5.19
CA THR A 164 7.97 2.71 -4.67
C THR A 164 6.66 2.29 -5.33
N THR A 165 6.69 1.90 -6.60
CA THR A 165 5.54 1.48 -7.41
C THR A 165 5.90 0.18 -8.15
N LEU A 166 5.03 -0.82 -8.07
CA LEU A 166 5.16 -2.08 -8.80
C LEU A 166 3.81 -2.46 -9.39
N HIS A 167 3.77 -2.58 -10.72
CA HIS A 167 2.57 -2.97 -11.46
C HIS A 167 2.81 -4.31 -12.13
N MET A 168 1.94 -5.29 -11.86
CA MET A 168 1.92 -6.63 -12.43
C MET A 168 0.48 -7.02 -12.87
N ARG A 169 -0.35 -6.01 -13.12
CA ARG A 169 -1.76 -6.14 -13.52
C ARG A 169 -1.90 -6.96 -14.80
N ALA A 170 -2.99 -7.68 -14.98
CA ALA A 170 -3.29 -8.37 -16.25
C ALA A 170 -2.15 -9.31 -16.66
N ASN A 171 -1.88 -10.28 -15.80
CA ASN A 171 -0.95 -11.39 -16.02
C ASN A 171 -1.67 -12.71 -15.68
N ALA A 172 -0.94 -13.83 -15.63
CA ALA A 172 -1.49 -15.15 -15.30
C ALA A 172 -0.95 -15.69 -13.95
N ILE A 173 -0.59 -14.79 -13.02
CA ILE A 173 0.09 -15.17 -11.77
C ILE A 173 -0.86 -15.97 -10.89
N GLN A 174 -0.49 -17.22 -10.58
CA GLN A 174 -1.34 -18.14 -9.81
C GLN A 174 -1.07 -18.11 -8.30
N PHE A 175 0.11 -17.68 -7.88
CA PHE A 175 0.50 -17.57 -6.46
C PHE A 175 1.52 -16.45 -6.22
N VAL A 176 1.51 -15.85 -5.03
CA VAL A 176 2.51 -14.88 -4.56
C VAL A 176 3.48 -15.57 -3.60
N PRO A 177 4.77 -15.79 -3.98
CA PRO A 177 5.74 -16.47 -3.12
C PRO A 177 5.92 -15.75 -1.78
N VAL A 178 6.02 -16.54 -0.71
CA VAL A 178 6.21 -16.02 0.66
C VAL A 178 7.51 -15.22 0.75
N ARG A 179 7.44 -13.99 1.28
CA ARG A 179 8.57 -13.04 1.42
C ARG A 179 9.18 -12.51 0.11
N ILE A 180 8.56 -12.67 -1.06
CA ILE A 180 9.09 -12.10 -2.33
C ILE A 180 9.35 -10.58 -2.25
N PHE A 181 8.54 -9.86 -1.45
CA PHE A 181 8.65 -8.42 -1.24
C PHE A 181 9.46 -7.98 -0.01
N GLN A 182 10.15 -8.91 0.67
CA GLN A 182 10.79 -8.70 1.98
C GLN A 182 11.79 -7.51 2.01
N ASP A 183 12.44 -7.22 0.88
CA ASP A 183 13.40 -6.12 0.75
C ASP A 183 12.79 -4.84 0.13
N CYS A 184 11.55 -4.86 -0.35
CA CYS A 184 10.85 -3.73 -0.99
C CYS A 184 10.32 -2.68 0.02
N ARG A 185 11.15 -2.29 0.99
CA ARG A 185 10.78 -1.47 2.17
C ARG A 185 10.32 -0.03 1.87
N SER A 186 10.41 0.41 0.62
CA SER A 186 9.93 1.72 0.17
C SER A 186 8.64 1.66 -0.65
N LEU A 187 8.12 0.45 -0.93
CA LEU A 187 6.97 0.26 -1.81
C LEU A 187 5.73 0.89 -1.18
N LYS A 188 5.00 1.67 -1.99
CA LYS A 188 3.76 2.34 -1.63
C LYS A 188 2.56 1.77 -2.37
N PHE A 189 2.75 1.47 -3.66
CA PHE A 189 1.71 0.98 -4.55
C PHE A 189 2.12 -0.39 -5.10
N LEU A 190 1.20 -1.36 -5.02
CA LEU A 190 1.37 -2.70 -5.55
C LEU A 190 0.09 -3.13 -6.26
N ASP A 191 0.17 -3.37 -7.58
CA ASP A 191 -0.94 -3.89 -8.37
C ASP A 191 -0.66 -5.31 -8.89
N ILE A 192 -1.47 -6.26 -8.42
CA ILE A 192 -1.54 -7.65 -8.87
C ILE A 192 -3.01 -8.02 -9.21
N GLY A 193 -3.82 -7.02 -9.57
CA GLY A 193 -5.18 -7.24 -10.06
C GLY A 193 -5.18 -7.91 -11.43
N TYR A 194 -6.30 -8.50 -11.85
CA TYR A 194 -6.45 -9.21 -13.12
C TYR A 194 -5.37 -10.31 -13.27
N ASN A 195 -5.34 -11.22 -12.30
CA ASN A 195 -4.44 -12.38 -12.25
C ASN A 195 -5.24 -13.64 -11.88
N GLN A 196 -4.57 -14.74 -11.55
CA GLN A 196 -5.19 -16.05 -11.30
C GLN A 196 -4.95 -16.53 -9.86
N LEU A 197 -4.81 -15.59 -8.92
CA LEU A 197 -4.53 -15.89 -7.51
C LEU A 197 -5.73 -16.59 -6.86
N LYS A 198 -5.58 -17.86 -6.50
CA LYS A 198 -6.62 -18.65 -5.82
C LYS A 198 -6.59 -18.54 -4.29
N SER A 199 -5.43 -18.22 -3.74
CA SER A 199 -5.21 -18.04 -2.31
C SER A 199 -4.03 -17.13 -2.03
N LEU A 200 -3.92 -16.66 -0.78
CA LEU A 200 -2.80 -15.88 -0.27
C LEU A 200 -2.17 -16.65 0.89
N ALA A 201 -0.84 -16.78 0.91
CA ALA A 201 -0.14 -17.40 2.02
C ALA A 201 0.12 -16.38 3.14
N ARG A 202 0.19 -16.86 4.39
CA ARG A 202 0.58 -16.02 5.54
C ARG A 202 1.97 -15.42 5.26
N ASN A 203 2.09 -14.09 5.35
CA ASN A 203 3.30 -13.33 5.06
C ASN A 203 3.72 -13.24 3.58
N SER A 204 2.84 -13.48 2.60
CA SER A 204 3.15 -13.15 1.17
C SER A 204 3.56 -11.68 0.99
N PHE A 205 2.93 -10.75 1.71
CA PHE A 205 3.20 -9.30 1.65
C PHE A 205 4.21 -8.80 2.71
N ALA A 206 5.08 -9.66 3.23
CA ALA A 206 6.07 -9.27 4.23
C ALA A 206 7.10 -8.26 3.69
N GLY A 207 7.53 -7.32 4.55
CA GLY A 207 8.48 -6.25 4.20
C GLY A 207 7.84 -4.94 3.71
N LEU A 208 6.56 -4.97 3.35
CA LEU A 208 5.80 -3.86 2.75
C LEU A 208 5.32 -2.80 3.76
N PHE A 209 6.21 -2.34 4.64
CA PHE A 209 5.87 -1.44 5.76
C PHE A 209 5.37 -0.04 5.37
N LYS A 210 5.55 0.37 4.11
CA LYS A 210 5.13 1.68 3.58
C LYS A 210 4.03 1.58 2.52
N LEU A 211 3.48 0.39 2.31
CA LEU A 211 2.44 0.15 1.31
C LEU A 211 1.18 0.90 1.73
N THR A 212 0.69 1.78 0.87
CA THR A 212 -0.51 2.59 1.03
C THR A 212 -1.69 2.04 0.25
N GLU A 213 -1.43 1.33 -0.85
CA GLU A 213 -2.45 0.85 -1.77
C GLU A 213 -2.07 -0.53 -2.34
N LEU A 214 -3.03 -1.47 -2.26
CA LEU A 214 -2.87 -2.85 -2.70
C LEU A 214 -4.07 -3.27 -3.57
N HIS A 215 -3.79 -3.55 -4.85
CA HIS A 215 -4.76 -4.06 -5.81
C HIS A 215 -4.66 -5.58 -5.97
N LEU A 216 -5.77 -6.26 -5.69
CA LEU A 216 -5.98 -7.69 -5.83
C LEU A 216 -7.33 -7.99 -6.52
N GLU A 217 -7.98 -6.98 -7.12
CA GLU A 217 -9.25 -7.17 -7.81
C GLU A 217 -9.12 -8.11 -9.02
N HIS A 218 -10.22 -8.75 -9.45
CA HIS A 218 -10.23 -9.68 -10.59
C HIS A 218 -9.18 -10.80 -10.44
N ASN A 219 -9.30 -11.57 -9.36
CA ASN A 219 -8.55 -12.78 -9.09
C ASN A 219 -9.53 -13.91 -8.68
N ASP A 220 -9.03 -15.10 -8.31
CA ASP A 220 -9.82 -16.28 -7.96
C ASP A 220 -9.87 -16.53 -6.43
N LEU A 221 -9.69 -15.51 -5.59
CA LEU A 221 -9.59 -15.70 -4.13
C LEU A 221 -10.94 -16.16 -3.54
N ILE A 222 -10.94 -17.33 -2.87
CA ILE A 222 -12.16 -17.94 -2.31
C ILE A 222 -12.42 -17.50 -0.84
N LYS A 223 -11.36 -17.15 -0.11
CA LYS A 223 -11.44 -16.75 1.31
C LYS A 223 -10.46 -15.62 1.60
N VAL A 224 -10.92 -14.60 2.32
CA VAL A 224 -10.08 -13.53 2.84
C VAL A 224 -9.91 -13.71 4.35
N ASN A 225 -8.66 -13.93 4.77
CA ASN A 225 -8.28 -13.83 6.17
C ASN A 225 -7.35 -12.61 6.32
N PHE A 226 -7.73 -11.63 7.13
CA PHE A 226 -6.90 -10.44 7.34
C PHE A 226 -5.53 -10.79 7.95
N ALA A 227 -5.37 -11.93 8.62
CA ALA A 227 -4.08 -12.44 9.10
C ALA A 227 -3.09 -12.90 8.00
N HIS A 228 -3.51 -13.00 6.73
CA HIS A 228 -2.60 -13.25 5.62
C HIS A 228 -1.80 -12.00 5.24
N PHE A 229 -2.41 -10.83 5.42
CA PHE A 229 -1.72 -9.56 5.32
C PHE A 229 -0.97 -9.33 6.64
N PRO A 230 0.37 -9.13 6.60
CA PRO A 230 1.13 -8.86 7.81
C PRO A 230 0.81 -7.44 8.33
N ARG A 231 1.61 -6.93 9.27
CA ARG A 231 1.40 -5.58 9.82
C ARG A 231 1.74 -4.48 8.80
N LEU A 232 0.85 -4.26 7.84
CA LEU A 232 0.88 -3.21 6.81
C LEU A 232 0.41 -1.87 7.42
N ILE A 233 1.21 -1.30 8.32
CA ILE A 233 0.83 -0.15 9.17
C ILE A 233 0.37 1.08 8.38
N SER A 234 0.85 1.25 7.14
CA SER A 234 0.55 2.39 6.28
C SER A 234 -0.51 2.12 5.21
N LEU A 235 -1.20 0.97 5.24
CA LEU A 235 -2.18 0.63 4.20
C LEU A 235 -3.46 1.45 4.38
N ASN A 236 -3.80 2.26 3.37
CA ASN A 236 -5.00 3.09 3.33
C ASN A 236 -6.09 2.47 2.43
N SER A 237 -5.71 1.81 1.34
CA SER A 237 -6.63 1.26 0.33
C SER A 237 -6.36 -0.21 0.04
N LEU A 238 -7.40 -1.04 0.07
CA LEU A 238 -7.37 -2.47 -0.26
C LEU A 238 -8.49 -2.82 -1.25
N CYS A 239 -8.11 -3.17 -2.48
CA CYS A 239 -9.06 -3.55 -3.54
C CYS A 239 -9.08 -5.07 -3.71
N LEU A 240 -10.21 -5.69 -3.40
CA LEU A 240 -10.50 -7.13 -3.50
C LEU A 240 -11.73 -7.42 -4.39
N ARG A 241 -12.25 -6.42 -5.09
CA ARG A 241 -13.39 -6.49 -6.01
C ARG A 241 -13.30 -7.66 -6.99
N ARG A 242 -14.44 -8.30 -7.30
CA ARG A 242 -14.53 -9.38 -8.30
C ARG A 242 -13.49 -10.48 -8.07
N ASN A 243 -13.46 -10.97 -6.84
CA ASN A 243 -12.90 -12.28 -6.52
C ASN A 243 -14.06 -13.28 -6.32
N LYS A 244 -13.80 -14.46 -5.76
CA LYS A 244 -14.78 -15.50 -5.43
C LYS A 244 -14.97 -15.64 -3.92
N VAL A 245 -14.79 -14.53 -3.18
CA VAL A 245 -14.69 -14.58 -1.73
C VAL A 245 -16.05 -14.90 -1.15
N ALA A 246 -16.20 -16.08 -0.53
CA ALA A 246 -17.41 -16.47 0.19
C ALA A 246 -17.34 -16.09 1.69
N ILE A 247 -16.12 -16.10 2.25
CA ILE A 247 -15.88 -15.97 3.70
C ILE A 247 -14.82 -14.90 3.98
N VAL A 248 -15.15 -13.97 4.88
CA VAL A 248 -14.23 -12.95 5.42
C VAL A 248 -14.03 -13.16 6.92
N VAL A 249 -12.77 -13.35 7.35
CA VAL A 249 -12.38 -13.63 8.75
C VAL A 249 -11.17 -12.79 9.18
N SER A 250 -10.99 -12.58 10.49
CA SER A 250 -9.84 -11.86 11.05
C SER A 250 -9.39 -12.45 12.39
N SER A 251 -8.34 -13.27 12.34
CA SER A 251 -7.60 -13.74 13.53
C SER A 251 -6.42 -12.80 13.85
N LEU A 252 -6.67 -11.49 13.94
CA LEU A 252 -5.63 -10.45 14.09
C LEU A 252 -5.58 -9.82 15.49
N ASP A 253 -4.38 -9.79 16.07
CA ASP A 253 -4.08 -9.05 17.31
C ASP A 253 -3.77 -7.56 17.09
N TRP A 254 -3.74 -7.09 15.84
CA TRP A 254 -3.34 -5.72 15.49
C TRP A 254 -4.41 -4.96 14.72
N VAL A 255 -4.37 -3.64 14.90
CA VAL A 255 -5.24 -2.68 14.22
C VAL A 255 -4.56 -2.14 12.96
N TRP A 256 -5.33 -1.91 11.90
CA TRP A 256 -4.92 -1.18 10.70
C TRP A 256 -5.56 0.22 10.64
N ASN A 257 -4.86 1.14 9.96
CA ASN A 257 -5.36 2.47 9.62
C ASN A 257 -5.96 2.49 8.21
N LEU A 258 -6.68 1.43 7.83
CA LEU A 258 -7.28 1.30 6.51
C LEU A 258 -8.46 2.27 6.39
N GLU A 259 -8.47 3.08 5.33
CA GLU A 259 -9.51 4.08 5.04
C GLU A 259 -10.54 3.55 4.03
N LYS A 260 -10.12 2.70 3.10
CA LYS A 260 -10.95 2.18 2.01
C LYS A 260 -10.77 0.67 1.83
N MET A 261 -11.88 -0.05 1.75
CA MET A 261 -11.92 -1.48 1.43
C MET A 261 -12.99 -1.73 0.38
N ASP A 262 -12.61 -2.33 -0.75
CA ASP A 262 -13.53 -2.72 -1.82
C ASP A 262 -13.61 -4.25 -1.91
N LEU A 263 -14.75 -4.80 -1.49
CA LEU A 263 -15.13 -6.22 -1.56
C LEU A 263 -16.28 -6.45 -2.55
N SER A 264 -16.60 -5.48 -3.41
CA SER A 264 -17.75 -5.54 -4.32
C SER A 264 -17.64 -6.68 -5.35
N GLY A 265 -18.77 -7.23 -5.79
CA GLY A 265 -18.80 -8.26 -6.83
C GLY A 265 -18.14 -9.58 -6.41
N ASN A 266 -18.18 -9.94 -5.13
CA ASN A 266 -17.69 -11.21 -4.60
C ASN A 266 -18.88 -12.17 -4.35
N GLU A 267 -18.65 -13.26 -3.63
CA GLU A 267 -19.67 -14.27 -3.31
C GLU A 267 -19.96 -14.31 -1.80
N ILE A 268 -19.75 -13.19 -1.08
CA ILE A 268 -19.69 -13.20 0.38
C ILE A 268 -21.06 -13.57 0.96
N GLU A 269 -21.09 -14.70 1.66
CA GLU A 269 -22.25 -15.20 2.41
C GLU A 269 -22.03 -15.06 3.93
N TYR A 270 -20.77 -15.08 4.39
CA TYR A 270 -20.43 -15.05 5.81
C TYR A 270 -19.26 -14.11 6.11
N MET A 271 -19.45 -13.29 7.15
CA MET A 271 -18.43 -12.43 7.74
C MET A 271 -18.36 -12.70 9.25
N GLU A 272 -17.15 -12.86 9.78
CA GLU A 272 -16.95 -13.13 11.20
C GLU A 272 -17.33 -11.90 12.07
N PRO A 273 -18.06 -12.05 13.19
CA PRO A 273 -18.59 -10.94 14.00
C PRO A 273 -17.59 -9.83 14.38
N HIS A 274 -16.31 -10.18 14.51
CA HIS A 274 -15.23 -9.30 14.95
C HIS A 274 -14.40 -8.71 13.79
N VAL A 275 -14.66 -9.10 12.54
CA VAL A 275 -13.75 -8.92 11.40
C VAL A 275 -13.33 -7.46 11.20
N PHE A 276 -14.29 -6.53 11.34
CA PHE A 276 -14.09 -5.09 11.19
C PHE A 276 -13.65 -4.35 12.47
N GLU A 277 -13.62 -5.00 13.65
CA GLU A 277 -13.03 -4.41 14.87
C GLU A 277 -11.54 -4.08 14.68
N THR A 278 -10.89 -4.74 13.72
CA THR A 278 -9.47 -4.58 13.38
C THR A 278 -9.19 -3.40 12.42
N VAL A 279 -10.22 -2.76 11.86
CA VAL A 279 -10.16 -1.61 10.95
C VAL A 279 -11.08 -0.44 11.41
N PRO A 280 -10.88 0.12 12.61
CA PRO A 280 -11.79 1.09 13.23
C PRO A 280 -11.83 2.46 12.55
N TYR A 281 -10.89 2.74 11.64
CA TYR A 281 -10.78 3.99 10.88
C TYR A 281 -11.31 3.89 9.44
N LEU A 282 -11.98 2.79 9.10
CA LEU A 282 -12.55 2.58 7.76
C LEU A 282 -13.60 3.65 7.46
N GLN A 283 -13.43 4.33 6.32
CA GLN A 283 -14.28 5.44 5.86
C GLN A 283 -15.14 5.03 4.66
N SER A 284 -14.66 4.13 3.80
CA SER A 284 -15.38 3.62 2.64
C SER A 284 -15.30 2.09 2.61
N LEU A 285 -16.46 1.44 2.60
CA LEU A 285 -16.60 -0.02 2.54
C LEU A 285 -17.54 -0.38 1.39
N GLN A 286 -17.03 -1.08 0.36
CA GLN A 286 -17.86 -1.53 -0.75
C GLN A 286 -18.19 -3.01 -0.59
N LEU A 287 -19.48 -3.33 -0.46
CA LEU A 287 -20.03 -4.69 -0.27
C LEU A 287 -21.16 -5.00 -1.27
N ASP A 288 -21.40 -4.14 -2.26
CA ASP A 288 -22.38 -4.39 -3.32
C ASP A 288 -22.09 -5.66 -4.12
N SER A 289 -23.12 -6.23 -4.75
CA SER A 289 -23.02 -7.40 -5.62
C SER A 289 -22.37 -8.61 -4.92
N ASN A 290 -22.90 -8.98 -3.75
CA ASN A 290 -22.45 -10.13 -2.92
C ASN A 290 -23.64 -11.07 -2.62
N ARG A 291 -23.46 -12.07 -1.75
CA ARG A 291 -24.51 -13.04 -1.35
C ARG A 291 -25.03 -12.83 0.07
N LEU A 292 -24.88 -11.63 0.64
CA LEU A 292 -25.26 -11.35 2.03
C LEU A 292 -26.77 -11.37 2.18
N THR A 293 -27.27 -12.04 3.22
CA THR A 293 -28.71 -12.11 3.56
C THR A 293 -29.08 -11.22 4.75
N TYR A 294 -28.17 -11.05 5.71
CA TYR A 294 -28.29 -10.11 6.82
C TYR A 294 -26.88 -9.67 7.28
N ILE A 295 -26.81 -8.64 8.13
CA ILE A 295 -25.57 -8.24 8.82
C ILE A 295 -25.77 -8.43 10.33
N GLU A 296 -24.83 -9.09 10.99
CA GLU A 296 -24.87 -9.25 12.45
C GLU A 296 -24.73 -7.88 13.16
N PRO A 297 -25.52 -7.60 14.23
CA PRO A 297 -25.43 -6.32 14.96
C PRO A 297 -24.01 -5.96 15.43
N ARG A 298 -23.17 -6.95 15.72
CA ARG A 298 -21.78 -6.72 16.12
C ARG A 298 -20.93 -6.11 15.01
N ILE A 299 -21.15 -6.54 13.76
CA ILE A 299 -20.49 -5.97 12.59
C ILE A 299 -20.95 -4.51 12.40
N LEU A 300 -22.26 -4.23 12.46
CA LEU A 300 -22.80 -2.87 12.37
C LEU A 300 -22.22 -1.94 13.44
N ASN A 301 -22.08 -2.44 14.68
CA ASN A 301 -21.47 -1.71 15.80
C ASN A 301 -19.98 -1.39 15.61
N SER A 302 -19.28 -2.07 14.69
CA SER A 302 -17.87 -1.79 14.39
C SER A 302 -17.67 -0.68 13.35
N TRP A 303 -18.69 -0.40 12.51
CA TRP A 303 -18.65 0.53 11.37
C TRP A 303 -18.74 2.02 11.76
N LYS A 304 -18.06 2.41 12.85
CA LYS A 304 -18.21 3.71 13.54
C LYS A 304 -17.67 4.92 12.77
N SER A 305 -16.80 4.70 11.79
CA SER A 305 -16.10 5.76 11.04
C SER A 305 -16.50 5.81 9.56
N LEU A 306 -17.46 4.99 9.12
CA LEU A 306 -17.88 4.96 7.72
C LEU A 306 -18.53 6.30 7.32
N THR A 307 -18.17 6.77 6.14
CA THR A 307 -18.77 7.91 5.44
C THR A 307 -19.39 7.50 4.10
N SER A 308 -19.04 6.31 3.60
CA SER A 308 -19.60 5.72 2.38
C SER A 308 -19.68 4.19 2.52
N ILE A 309 -20.82 3.61 2.18
CA ILE A 309 -21.02 2.15 2.14
C ILE A 309 -21.85 1.73 0.92
N THR A 310 -21.45 0.66 0.22
CA THR A 310 -22.26 0.07 -0.88
C THR A 310 -22.82 -1.27 -0.44
N LEU A 311 -24.12 -1.51 -0.69
CA LEU A 311 -24.85 -2.69 -0.20
C LEU A 311 -25.86 -3.25 -1.22
N ALA A 312 -26.07 -2.57 -2.36
CA ALA A 312 -27.01 -2.99 -3.39
C ALA A 312 -26.62 -4.34 -4.03
N GLY A 313 -27.59 -5.07 -4.59
CA GLY A 313 -27.32 -6.35 -5.27
C GLY A 313 -26.87 -7.50 -4.35
N ASN A 314 -27.26 -7.46 -3.08
CA ASN A 314 -27.17 -8.58 -2.13
C ASN A 314 -28.52 -9.33 -2.06
N LEU A 315 -28.57 -10.42 -1.28
CA LEU A 315 -29.72 -11.31 -1.15
C LEU A 315 -30.50 -11.05 0.15
N TRP A 316 -30.82 -9.78 0.44
CA TRP A 316 -31.36 -9.36 1.74
C TRP A 316 -32.64 -10.12 2.13
N ASP A 317 -32.62 -10.72 3.33
CA ASP A 317 -33.76 -11.39 3.93
C ASP A 317 -34.52 -10.42 4.85
N CYS A 318 -35.59 -9.84 4.32
CA CYS A 318 -36.49 -8.91 4.99
C CYS A 318 -37.47 -9.63 5.92
N GLY A 319 -36.93 -10.53 6.74
CA GLY A 319 -37.53 -10.96 8.00
C GLY A 319 -37.00 -10.15 9.18
N ARG A 320 -37.21 -10.64 10.41
CA ARG A 320 -36.80 -9.94 11.66
C ARG A 320 -35.28 -9.69 11.76
N ASN A 321 -34.44 -10.43 11.03
CA ASN A 321 -32.99 -10.23 11.03
C ASN A 321 -32.54 -8.94 10.34
N VAL A 322 -33.34 -8.36 9.44
CA VAL A 322 -33.01 -7.12 8.74
C VAL A 322 -33.08 -5.88 9.65
N CYS A 323 -33.81 -5.97 10.77
CA CYS A 323 -34.11 -4.83 11.65
C CYS A 323 -32.88 -4.11 12.19
N ALA A 324 -31.80 -4.84 12.48
CA ALA A 324 -30.55 -4.23 12.91
C ALA A 324 -29.90 -3.39 11.78
N LEU A 325 -29.92 -3.90 10.54
CA LEU A 325 -29.41 -3.20 9.36
C LEU A 325 -30.28 -1.98 9.02
N ALA A 326 -31.61 -2.12 9.02
CA ALA A 326 -32.55 -1.03 8.78
C ALA A 326 -32.40 0.11 9.81
N SER A 327 -32.30 -0.24 11.10
CA SER A 327 -32.05 0.74 12.18
C SER A 327 -30.67 1.39 12.08
N TRP A 328 -29.65 0.67 11.60
CA TRP A 328 -28.34 1.26 11.35
C TRP A 328 -28.38 2.23 10.16
N LEU A 329 -29.02 1.85 9.05
CA LEU A 329 -29.18 2.67 7.85
C LEU A 329 -29.98 3.95 8.11
N SER A 330 -31.08 3.88 8.88
CA SER A 330 -31.88 5.06 9.23
C SER A 330 -31.11 6.10 10.07
N ASN A 331 -30.07 5.66 10.78
CA ASN A 331 -29.20 6.51 11.60
C ASN A 331 -27.88 6.89 10.90
N PHE A 332 -27.59 6.33 9.72
CA PHE A 332 -26.32 6.52 9.03
C PHE A 332 -26.25 7.86 8.29
N GLN A 333 -25.35 8.74 8.74
CA GLN A 333 -25.18 10.08 8.17
C GLN A 333 -24.28 10.13 6.92
N GLY A 334 -23.76 8.99 6.47
CA GLY A 334 -22.90 8.87 5.29
C GLY A 334 -23.69 8.68 4.00
N ARG A 335 -22.97 8.36 2.92
CA ARG A 335 -23.55 8.01 1.62
C ARG A 335 -23.72 6.50 1.50
N TYR A 336 -24.89 6.05 1.07
CA TYR A 336 -25.11 4.67 0.66
C TYR A 336 -25.85 4.63 -0.68
N ASP A 337 -25.79 3.48 -1.37
CA ASP A 337 -26.52 3.31 -2.63
C ASP A 337 -28.03 3.33 -2.40
N ALA A 338 -28.78 3.83 -3.38
CA ALA A 338 -30.22 3.64 -3.42
C ALA A 338 -30.58 2.20 -3.88
N ASN A 339 -31.81 1.78 -3.58
CA ASN A 339 -32.40 0.49 -3.97
C ASN A 339 -31.73 -0.72 -3.30
N LEU A 340 -31.76 -0.79 -1.97
CA LEU A 340 -31.42 -2.01 -1.24
C LEU A 340 -32.65 -2.93 -1.28
N GLN A 341 -32.78 -3.73 -2.34
CA GLN A 341 -33.97 -4.57 -2.51
C GLN A 341 -33.96 -5.83 -1.64
N CYS A 342 -35.11 -6.16 -1.06
CA CYS A 342 -35.37 -7.45 -0.43
C CYS A 342 -35.36 -8.58 -1.48
N ALA A 343 -34.67 -9.69 -1.18
CA ALA A 343 -34.66 -10.90 -2.00
C ALA A 343 -35.58 -12.00 -1.42
N SER A 344 -35.75 -12.03 -0.11
CA SER A 344 -36.72 -12.86 0.61
C SER A 344 -37.36 -12.07 1.75
N PRO A 345 -38.48 -12.53 2.33
CA PRO A 345 -39.41 -13.53 1.79
C PRO A 345 -40.20 -13.02 0.57
N GLU A 346 -40.91 -13.91 -0.13
CA GLU A 346 -41.62 -13.63 -1.40
C GLU A 346 -42.57 -12.43 -1.34
N TYR A 347 -43.23 -12.19 -0.18
CA TYR A 347 -44.16 -11.06 -0.03
C TYR A 347 -43.48 -9.68 0.00
N ALA A 348 -42.17 -9.61 0.27
CA ALA A 348 -41.39 -8.38 0.30
C ALA A 348 -40.43 -8.27 -0.90
N GLN A 349 -40.37 -9.27 -1.77
CA GLN A 349 -39.34 -9.37 -2.79
C GLN A 349 -39.41 -8.20 -3.80
N GLY A 350 -38.30 -7.46 -3.93
CA GLY A 350 -38.17 -6.31 -4.83
C GLY A 350 -38.46 -4.94 -4.20
N GLU A 351 -39.11 -4.91 -3.03
CA GLU A 351 -39.28 -3.69 -2.23
C GLU A 351 -37.92 -3.23 -1.64
N ASP A 352 -37.76 -1.94 -1.35
CA ASP A 352 -36.57 -1.47 -0.61
C ASP A 352 -36.62 -1.92 0.85
N VAL A 353 -35.48 -2.28 1.43
CA VAL A 353 -35.33 -2.77 2.80
C VAL A 353 -35.95 -1.83 3.84
N LEU A 354 -35.82 -0.51 3.66
CA LEU A 354 -36.42 0.44 4.60
C LEU A 354 -37.94 0.49 4.45
N ASP A 355 -38.43 0.55 3.21
CA ASP A 355 -39.86 0.59 2.92
C ASP A 355 -40.57 -0.70 3.36
N ALA A 356 -39.95 -1.87 3.14
CA ALA A 356 -40.46 -3.16 3.58
C ALA A 356 -40.57 -3.28 5.11
N VAL A 357 -39.60 -2.72 5.87
CA VAL A 357 -39.65 -2.70 7.33
C VAL A 357 -40.86 -1.91 7.85
N TYR A 358 -41.18 -0.77 7.21
CA TYR A 358 -42.37 0.02 7.55
C TYR A 358 -43.67 -0.63 7.05
N ALA A 359 -43.71 -1.11 5.81
CA ALA A 359 -44.91 -1.65 5.18
C ALA A 359 -45.41 -2.96 5.80
N PHE A 360 -44.49 -3.81 6.27
CA PHE A 360 -44.81 -5.13 6.85
C PHE A 360 -44.64 -5.19 8.38
N HIS A 361 -44.41 -4.05 9.05
CA HIS A 361 -44.22 -3.93 10.50
C HIS A 361 -43.17 -4.92 11.07
N LEU A 362 -42.11 -5.23 10.30
CA LEU A 362 -41.16 -6.32 10.57
C LEU A 362 -40.42 -6.20 11.92
N CYS A 363 -40.23 -4.96 12.36
CA CYS A 363 -39.37 -4.58 13.47
C CYS A 363 -40.13 -3.99 14.65
N GLU A 364 -41.46 -4.08 14.66
CA GLU A 364 -42.24 -3.80 15.85
C GLU A 364 -42.03 -4.93 16.87
N ASP A 365 -41.73 -4.55 18.11
CA ASP A 365 -41.81 -5.47 19.23
C ASP A 365 -43.27 -5.91 19.36
N GLY A 366 -43.50 -7.22 19.31
CA GLY A 366 -44.83 -7.79 19.21
C GLY A 366 -45.69 -7.33 20.38
N ALA A 367 -46.66 -6.45 20.10
CA ALA A 367 -47.63 -5.99 21.07
C ALA A 367 -48.29 -7.21 21.74
N GLU A 368 -48.47 -7.13 23.05
CA GLU A 368 -49.11 -8.19 23.84
C GLU A 368 -50.44 -8.63 23.19
N PRO A 369 -50.82 -9.92 23.29
CA PRO A 369 -52.05 -10.43 22.70
C PRO A 369 -53.28 -9.80 23.37
N THR A 370 -53.68 -8.65 22.85
CA THR A 370 -54.76 -7.83 23.37
C THR A 370 -56.11 -8.40 22.96
N SER A 371 -56.57 -9.37 23.76
CA SER A 371 -57.98 -9.64 24.01
C SER A 371 -58.88 -9.86 22.78
N GLY A 372 -58.66 -10.95 22.05
CA GLY A 372 -59.69 -11.55 21.18
C GLY A 372 -60.55 -12.56 21.94
N HIS A 373 -61.78 -12.16 22.31
CA HIS A 373 -62.88 -13.01 22.83
C HIS A 373 -62.63 -13.88 24.07
N LEU A 374 -63.26 -13.53 25.20
CA LEU A 374 -64.17 -14.41 25.94
C LEU A 374 -65.01 -13.62 26.96
N LEU A 375 -66.17 -14.16 27.34
CA LEU A 375 -67.20 -13.48 28.13
C LEU A 375 -66.93 -13.56 29.64
N SER A 376 -67.25 -12.49 30.40
CA SER A 376 -68.24 -12.51 31.51
C SER A 376 -68.06 -11.37 32.54
N ALA A 377 -69.20 -10.88 33.03
CA ALA A 377 -69.44 -10.22 34.33
C ALA A 377 -68.56 -9.02 34.77
N ALA A 378 -69.20 -7.85 34.84
CA ALA A 378 -68.68 -6.66 35.48
C ALA A 378 -68.72 -6.73 37.03
N VAL A 379 -67.71 -6.16 37.69
CA VAL A 379 -67.91 -5.34 38.90
C VAL A 379 -67.00 -4.11 38.82
N THR A 380 -67.60 -2.94 38.97
CA THR A 380 -66.93 -1.64 39.03
C THR A 380 -66.33 -1.37 40.42
N ASN A 381 -65.11 -0.82 40.48
CA ASN A 381 -64.90 0.39 41.29
C ASN A 381 -63.70 1.23 40.82
N ARG A 382 -63.69 2.51 41.23
CA ARG A 382 -63.09 3.63 40.49
C ARG A 382 -62.50 4.67 41.44
N SER A 383 -61.18 4.92 41.36
CA SER A 383 -60.46 6.13 41.84
C SER A 383 -58.93 5.90 41.76
N ASP A 384 -58.04 6.85 41.48
CA ASP A 384 -58.23 8.20 40.95
C ASP A 384 -56.91 8.81 40.41
N LEU A 385 -57.06 9.72 39.43
CA LEU A 385 -56.22 10.87 39.07
C LEU A 385 -54.77 10.74 38.53
N ALA A 386 -54.33 11.84 37.92
CA ALA A 386 -53.31 11.98 36.88
C ALA A 386 -52.28 13.11 37.20
N PRO A 387 -51.23 13.33 36.37
CA PRO A 387 -50.06 14.19 36.67
C PRO A 387 -50.11 15.59 35.98
N PRO A 388 -49.02 16.16 35.41
CA PRO A 388 -48.00 17.03 36.04
C PRO A 388 -47.89 18.44 35.40
N GLU A 389 -47.04 19.35 35.94
CA GLU A 389 -46.47 20.61 35.34
C GLU A 389 -45.73 21.40 36.47
N SER A 390 -44.92 22.48 36.32
CA SER A 390 -44.03 23.01 35.27
C SER A 390 -43.05 24.08 35.84
N SER A 391 -42.07 24.50 35.03
CA SER A 391 -41.00 25.52 35.14
C SER A 391 -41.14 26.81 36.00
N ALA A 392 -39.98 27.36 36.45
CA ALA A 392 -39.75 28.81 36.69
C ALA A 392 -38.25 29.21 36.60
N THR A 393 -37.94 30.49 36.28
CA THR A 393 -36.58 31.00 35.90
C THR A 393 -36.31 32.43 36.44
N THR A 394 -35.05 32.78 36.76
CA THR A 394 -34.52 34.17 36.98
C THR A 394 -32.97 34.15 36.82
N LEU A 395 -32.21 35.04 36.14
CA LEU A 395 -32.15 36.52 35.94
C LEU A 395 -31.73 37.30 37.22
N VAL A 396 -30.82 38.30 37.26
CA VAL A 396 -30.07 39.16 36.28
C VAL A 396 -28.63 39.41 36.84
N ASP A 397 -27.56 39.66 36.07
CA ASP A 397 -26.90 40.99 35.78
C ASP A 397 -25.36 40.78 35.65
N GLY A 398 -24.46 41.63 35.11
CA GLY A 398 -24.52 42.92 34.39
C GLY A 398 -23.10 43.53 34.15
N GLY A 399 -22.97 44.64 33.38
CA GLY A 399 -21.79 45.53 33.35
C GLY A 399 -20.91 45.56 32.06
N GLU A 400 -20.84 46.73 31.40
CA GLU A 400 -20.15 46.98 30.10
C GLU A 400 -18.74 47.64 30.23
N GLY A 401 -17.99 47.74 29.12
CA GLY A 401 -16.80 48.59 28.99
C GLY A 401 -16.08 48.49 27.62
N LEU A 402 -15.95 49.61 26.90
CA LEU A 402 -15.61 49.68 25.46
C LEU A 402 -14.32 50.50 25.16
N HIS A 403 -13.73 50.27 23.96
CA HIS A 403 -12.88 51.16 23.11
C HIS A 403 -11.44 50.72 22.72
N ASP A 404 -11.34 50.11 21.54
CA ASP A 404 -10.75 50.66 20.29
C ASP A 404 -9.51 51.59 20.30
N SER A 405 -8.48 51.26 19.51
CA SER A 405 -7.83 52.16 18.52
C SER A 405 -6.69 51.50 17.72
N THR A 406 -6.62 51.80 16.42
CA THR A 406 -5.61 51.33 15.43
C THR A 406 -4.55 52.37 15.09
N LEU A 407 -3.33 51.98 14.68
CA LEU A 407 -2.42 52.84 13.90
C LEU A 407 -1.41 52.09 13.00
N GLU A 408 -1.05 52.69 11.86
CA GLU A 408 -0.20 52.13 10.79
C GLU A 408 1.32 52.38 10.97
N PRO A 409 2.21 51.68 10.23
CA PRO A 409 3.62 52.03 10.11
C PRO A 409 3.98 52.77 8.80
N ILE A 410 4.65 53.92 8.92
CA ILE A 410 5.14 54.75 7.81
C ILE A 410 6.44 54.17 7.20
N THR A 411 6.58 54.27 5.87
CA THR A 411 7.80 53.89 5.13
C THR A 411 8.72 55.09 4.88
N VAL A 412 10.03 54.97 5.13
CA VAL A 412 11.06 55.93 4.68
C VAL A 412 12.29 55.18 4.17
N ALA A 413 12.84 55.60 3.02
CA ALA A 413 14.01 54.98 2.38
C ALA A 413 15.06 56.02 1.96
N ILE A 414 16.30 55.89 2.42
CA ILE A 414 17.50 56.60 1.93
C ILE A 414 18.77 55.72 2.15
N PRO A 415 20.00 56.05 1.66
CA PRO A 415 20.57 55.33 0.52
C PRO A 415 21.99 54.75 0.75
N GLY A 416 22.55 54.12 -0.29
CA GLY A 416 23.97 53.81 -0.39
C GLY A 416 24.36 52.44 0.18
N GLY A 417 25.09 51.59 -0.53
CA GLY A 417 25.99 51.90 -1.65
C GLY A 417 27.37 51.28 -1.47
N GLU A 418 27.68 50.72 -0.30
CA GLU A 418 28.89 49.90 -0.03
C GLU A 418 28.69 48.87 1.11
N HIS A 419 27.67 49.03 1.97
CA HIS A 419 27.36 48.06 3.03
C HIS A 419 26.56 46.82 2.58
N ALA A 420 26.17 46.72 1.31
CA ALA A 420 25.19 45.74 0.83
C ALA A 420 25.62 44.28 1.00
N GLU A 421 26.89 43.93 0.71
CA GLU A 421 27.34 42.53 0.81
C GLU A 421 27.42 42.05 2.26
N ASN A 422 27.98 42.86 3.16
CA ASN A 422 28.02 42.56 4.60
C ASN A 422 26.61 42.51 5.21
N ALA A 423 25.70 43.41 4.81
CA ALA A 423 24.31 43.38 5.26
C ALA A 423 23.57 42.12 4.80
N VAL A 424 23.75 41.69 3.54
CA VAL A 424 23.17 40.44 3.02
C VAL A 424 23.74 39.21 3.72
N GLN A 425 25.03 39.21 4.08
CA GLN A 425 25.65 38.10 4.81
C GLN A 425 25.15 38.02 6.26
N ILE A 426 25.05 39.15 6.95
CA ILE A 426 24.44 39.23 8.29
C ILE A 426 22.97 38.80 8.26
N HIS A 427 22.18 39.30 7.29
CA HIS A 427 20.76 38.94 7.17
C HIS A 427 20.55 37.45 6.88
N LYS A 428 21.45 36.81 6.10
CA LYS A 428 21.44 35.35 5.88
C LYS A 428 21.76 34.55 7.15
N VAL A 429 22.71 35.01 7.97
CA VAL A 429 23.02 34.37 9.26
C VAL A 429 21.85 34.51 10.23
N VAL A 430 21.25 35.71 10.33
CA VAL A 430 20.10 35.98 11.21
C VAL A 430 18.85 35.21 10.77
N THR A 431 18.55 35.12 9.48
CA THR A 431 17.43 34.27 9.00
C THR A 431 17.69 32.79 9.23
N GLY A 432 18.94 32.31 9.09
CA GLY A 432 19.32 30.94 9.42
C GLY A 432 19.15 30.58 10.90
N THR A 433 19.56 31.46 11.82
CA THR A 433 19.39 31.23 13.25
C THR A 433 17.93 31.34 13.69
N MET A 434 17.17 32.30 13.15
CA MET A 434 15.73 32.41 13.43
C MET A 434 14.93 31.21 12.92
N ALA A 435 15.26 30.67 11.73
CA ALA A 435 14.63 29.45 11.23
C ALA A 435 14.91 28.24 12.13
N LEU A 436 16.14 28.11 12.65
CA LEU A 436 16.48 27.07 13.63
C LEU A 436 15.69 27.22 14.93
N ILE A 437 15.61 28.44 15.48
CA ILE A 437 14.85 28.73 16.71
C ILE A 437 13.35 28.44 16.52
N PHE A 438 12.74 28.87 15.42
CA PHE A 438 11.34 28.54 15.11
C PHE A 438 11.12 27.03 14.94
N SER A 439 12.01 26.32 14.25
CA SER A 439 11.89 24.86 14.11
C SER A 439 11.99 24.13 15.46
N PHE A 440 12.85 24.61 16.37
CA PHE A 440 12.97 24.09 17.73
C PHE A 440 11.71 24.39 18.57
N LEU A 441 11.19 25.62 18.51
CA LEU A 441 9.97 26.02 19.20
C LEU A 441 8.75 25.20 18.72
N ILE A 442 8.63 24.94 17.42
CA ILE A 442 7.56 24.09 16.86
C ILE A 442 7.70 22.65 17.40
N VAL A 443 8.90 22.08 17.44
CA VAL A 443 9.12 20.73 18.02
C VAL A 443 8.78 20.70 19.50
N VAL A 444 9.17 21.72 20.28
CA VAL A 444 8.82 21.82 21.71
C VAL A 444 7.31 22.00 21.91
N LEU A 445 6.63 22.79 21.08
CA LEU A 445 5.17 22.97 21.11
C LEU A 445 4.45 21.67 20.79
N VAL A 446 4.86 20.95 19.74
CA VAL A 446 4.31 19.63 19.38
C VAL A 446 4.52 18.62 20.50
N LEU A 447 5.70 18.60 21.15
CA LEU A 447 5.95 17.75 22.31
C LEU A 447 5.07 18.14 23.51
N TYR A 448 4.90 19.43 23.79
CA TYR A 448 4.04 19.92 24.88
C TYR A 448 2.56 19.57 24.65
N VAL A 449 2.04 19.81 23.44
CA VAL A 449 0.67 19.43 23.05
C VAL A 449 0.50 17.91 23.11
N SER A 450 1.46 17.13 22.61
CA SER A 450 1.44 15.66 22.71
C SER A 450 1.42 15.19 24.18
N TRP A 451 2.18 15.86 25.06
CA TRP A 451 2.26 15.50 26.47
C TRP A 451 0.99 15.87 27.25
N LYS A 452 0.33 16.99 26.89
CA LYS A 452 -0.86 17.50 27.56
C LYS A 452 -2.17 16.88 27.04
N CYS A 453 -2.29 16.64 25.73
CA CYS A 453 -3.49 16.06 25.12
C CYS A 453 -3.53 14.53 25.16
N PHE A 454 -2.38 13.84 25.24
CA PHE A 454 -2.33 12.37 25.25
C PHE A 454 -1.51 11.79 26.43
N PRO A 455 -1.94 11.98 27.69
CA PRO A 455 -1.30 11.34 28.85
C PRO A 455 -1.38 9.79 28.82
N ALA A 456 -2.26 9.22 28.00
CA ALA A 456 -2.37 7.77 27.78
C ALA A 456 -1.29 7.19 26.84
N SER A 457 -0.93 7.89 25.75
CA SER A 457 0.02 7.38 24.75
C SER A 457 1.43 7.21 25.32
N LEU A 458 1.84 8.10 26.23
CA LEU A 458 3.11 8.02 26.96
C LEU A 458 3.16 6.86 27.98
N ARG A 459 2.01 6.42 28.52
CA ARG A 459 1.93 5.19 29.33
C ARG A 459 2.13 3.95 28.46
N GLN A 460 1.48 3.89 27.30
CA GLN A 460 1.68 2.84 26.30
C GLN A 460 3.14 2.79 25.80
N LEU A 461 3.77 3.94 25.50
CA LEU A 461 5.18 4.01 25.12
C LEU A 461 6.11 3.49 26.23
N ARG A 462 5.88 3.86 27.50
CA ARG A 462 6.63 3.30 28.64
C ARG A 462 6.42 1.78 28.78
N GLN A 463 5.21 1.27 28.63
CA GLN A 463 4.94 -0.18 28.65
C GLN A 463 5.62 -0.90 27.46
N CYS A 464 5.63 -0.29 26.27
CA CYS A 464 6.30 -0.83 25.09
C CYS A 464 7.83 -0.91 25.29
N PHE A 465 8.46 0.15 25.83
CA PHE A 465 9.88 0.10 26.19
C PHE A 465 10.19 -0.93 27.30
N VAL A 466 9.34 -1.08 28.32
CA VAL A 466 9.53 -2.10 29.37
C VAL A 466 9.41 -3.52 28.84
N THR A 467 8.40 -3.80 28.00
CA THR A 467 8.24 -5.12 27.36
C THR A 467 9.34 -5.43 26.35
N GLN A 468 9.81 -4.45 25.57
CA GLN A 468 10.95 -4.62 24.67
C GLN A 468 12.25 -4.88 25.44
N ARG A 469 12.49 -4.18 26.55
CA ARG A 469 13.65 -4.40 27.44
C ARG A 469 13.58 -5.74 28.17
N ARG A 470 12.38 -6.22 28.53
CA ARG A 470 12.16 -7.61 29.00
C ARG A 470 12.49 -8.64 27.92
N LYS A 471 11.94 -8.50 26.70
CA LYS A 471 12.25 -9.39 25.56
C LYS A 471 13.75 -9.39 25.20
N GLN A 472 14.44 -8.26 25.34
CA GLN A 472 15.88 -8.17 25.08
C GLN A 472 16.71 -8.88 26.17
N LYS A 473 16.37 -8.72 27.47
CA LYS A 473 16.97 -9.53 28.55
C LYS A 473 16.71 -11.02 28.37
N GLN A 474 15.49 -11.40 27.97
CA GLN A 474 15.11 -12.80 27.75
C GLN A 474 15.85 -13.44 26.57
N LYS A 475 16.16 -12.67 25.52
CA LYS A 475 17.06 -13.09 24.44
C LYS A 475 18.52 -13.22 24.88
N GLN A 476 19.00 -12.37 25.78
CA GLN A 476 20.35 -12.50 26.35
C GLN A 476 20.48 -13.74 27.24
N THR A 477 19.50 -14.05 28.09
CA THR A 477 19.50 -15.30 28.88
C THR A 477 19.33 -16.55 28.01
N MET A 478 18.49 -16.50 26.95
CA MET A 478 18.45 -17.60 25.97
C MET A 478 19.78 -17.80 25.24
N HIS A 479 20.49 -16.74 24.86
CA HIS A 479 21.83 -16.88 24.26
C HIS A 479 22.87 -17.42 25.26
N GLN A 480 22.80 -17.07 26.54
CA GLN A 480 23.66 -17.69 27.57
C GLN A 480 23.34 -19.19 27.76
N MET A 481 22.06 -19.59 27.76
CA MET A 481 21.67 -21.01 27.85
C MET A 481 22.04 -21.81 26.59
N ALA A 482 21.89 -21.21 25.40
CA ALA A 482 22.31 -21.82 24.14
C ALA A 482 23.84 -21.97 24.04
N ALA A 483 24.61 -21.02 24.60
CA ALA A 483 26.08 -21.11 24.67
C ALA A 483 26.58 -22.20 25.65
N MET A 484 25.73 -22.72 26.53
CA MET A 484 26.03 -23.84 27.45
C MET A 484 25.52 -25.20 26.95
N SER A 485 24.85 -25.26 25.79
CA SER A 485 24.24 -26.47 25.23
C SER A 485 24.70 -26.73 23.79
N ALA A 486 25.98 -26.52 23.53
CA ALA A 486 26.63 -26.88 22.27
C ALA A 486 27.01 -28.37 22.25
N GLN A 487 26.04 -29.24 21.96
CA GLN A 487 26.29 -30.63 21.59
C GLN A 487 25.45 -30.97 20.35
N GLU A 488 26.14 -31.22 19.25
CA GLU A 488 25.57 -31.31 17.91
C GLU A 488 24.73 -32.58 17.71
N TYR A 489 23.53 -32.43 17.17
CA TYR A 489 22.78 -33.51 16.52
C TYR A 489 22.21 -32.99 15.20
N TYR A 490 22.74 -33.50 14.09
CA TYR A 490 22.29 -33.19 12.74
C TYR A 490 21.45 -34.36 12.22
N VAL A 491 20.24 -34.09 11.75
CA VAL A 491 19.39 -35.07 11.06
C VAL A 491 19.26 -34.62 9.61
N ASP A 492 19.92 -35.36 8.71
CA ASP A 492 19.90 -35.13 7.27
C ASP A 492 18.57 -35.66 6.67
N TYR A 493 17.98 -34.94 5.73
CA TYR A 493 16.75 -35.38 5.04
C TYR A 493 16.85 -35.10 3.53
N LYS A 494 17.15 -36.16 2.77
CA LYS A 494 17.19 -36.12 1.30
C LYS A 494 15.80 -36.40 0.70
N PRO A 495 15.22 -35.47 -0.08
CA PRO A 495 14.02 -35.75 -0.84
C PRO A 495 14.39 -36.46 -2.16
N ASN A 496 14.13 -37.76 -2.24
CA ASN A 496 14.22 -38.50 -3.49
C ASN A 496 12.88 -38.45 -4.25
N HIS A 497 12.96 -37.96 -5.48
CA HIS A 497 12.18 -38.38 -6.65
C HIS A 497 10.66 -38.05 -6.79
N ILE A 498 10.38 -37.51 -7.98
CA ILE A 498 9.21 -37.68 -8.86
C ILE A 498 8.12 -36.59 -8.86
N GLU A 499 7.88 -36.16 -10.11
CA GLU A 499 6.88 -35.25 -10.62
C GLU A 499 5.45 -35.72 -10.29
N GLY A 500 4.54 -34.78 -10.01
CA GLY A 500 3.13 -35.10 -9.81
C GLY A 500 2.28 -33.86 -9.56
N ALA A 501 1.18 -33.73 -10.31
CA ALA A 501 0.25 -32.60 -10.18
C ALA A 501 -0.77 -32.81 -9.05
N LEU A 502 -1.49 -31.71 -8.71
CA LEU A 502 -2.73 -31.68 -7.92
C LEU A 502 -2.73 -32.40 -6.56
N VAL A 503 -2.62 -31.62 -5.48
CA VAL A 503 -3.36 -31.89 -4.24
C VAL A 503 -4.10 -30.62 -3.82
N ILE A 504 -5.35 -30.52 -4.27
CA ILE A 504 -6.44 -29.81 -3.58
C ILE A 504 -6.69 -30.52 -2.24
N ILE A 505 -7.35 -29.87 -1.26
CA ILE A 505 -7.85 -30.34 0.08
C ILE A 505 -7.25 -29.41 1.16
N ASN A 506 -7.97 -28.58 1.94
CA ASN A 506 -9.38 -28.49 2.32
C ASN A 506 -10.02 -29.82 2.76
N GLU A 507 -9.46 -30.43 3.80
CA GLU A 507 -10.15 -31.31 4.77
C GLU A 507 -9.26 -31.56 5.99
N TYR A 508 -9.87 -31.96 7.09
CA TYR A 508 -9.23 -32.16 8.39
C TYR A 508 -8.45 -33.49 8.42
N GLY A 509 -7.20 -33.48 7.93
CA GLY A 509 -6.28 -34.60 8.09
C GLY A 509 -5.80 -34.75 9.54
N SER A 510 -6.24 -35.81 10.22
CA SER A 510 -5.93 -36.06 11.63
C SER A 510 -4.46 -36.47 11.86
N CYS A 511 -3.63 -35.55 12.35
CA CYS A 511 -2.29 -35.89 12.86
C CYS A 511 -2.36 -36.46 14.28
N THR A 512 -2.28 -37.79 14.42
CA THR A 512 -2.08 -38.46 15.71
C THR A 512 -0.64 -38.31 16.18
N CYS A 513 -0.36 -37.29 17.00
CA CYS A 513 0.94 -37.09 17.61
C CYS A 513 0.97 -37.72 19.01
N HIS A 514 1.80 -38.75 19.22
CA HIS A 514 1.97 -39.36 20.54
C HIS A 514 2.64 -38.38 21.51
N GLN A 515 2.00 -38.12 22.65
CA GLN A 515 2.46 -37.17 23.65
C GLN A 515 3.80 -37.56 24.29
N GLN A 516 4.70 -36.59 24.42
CA GLN A 516 5.57 -36.47 25.58
C GLN A 516 5.37 -35.10 26.24
N PRO A 517 5.28 -35.00 27.58
CA PRO A 517 4.80 -33.80 28.24
C PRO A 517 5.94 -32.82 28.56
N ALA A 518 6.16 -31.80 27.71
CA ALA A 518 6.66 -30.47 28.11
C ALA A 518 6.90 -29.54 26.91
N ARG A 519 5.83 -28.87 26.44
CA ARG A 519 5.82 -27.42 26.10
C ARG A 519 4.50 -27.03 25.47
N GLU A 520 3.86 -26.05 26.07
CA GLU A 520 2.74 -25.33 25.47
C GLU A 520 3.23 -24.61 24.21
N CYS A 521 2.52 -24.83 23.10
CA CYS A 521 2.51 -23.95 21.95
C CYS A 521 1.03 -23.73 21.62
N GLU A 522 0.54 -22.51 21.86
CA GLU A 522 -0.80 -22.11 21.44
C GLU A 522 -0.90 -22.16 19.91
N VAL A 523 -2.07 -22.56 19.42
CA VAL A 523 -2.39 -22.90 18.03
C VAL A 523 -2.55 -21.65 17.14
#